data_AF-A0A941CAA3-F1
#
_entry.id   AF-A0A941CAA3-F1
#
_cell.length_a   1.000
_cell.length_b   1.000
_cell.length_c   1.000
_cell.angle_alpha   90.00
_cell.angle_beta   90.00
_cell.angle_gamma   90.00
#
_symmetry.space_group_name_H-M   'P 1'
#
loop_
_entity.id
_entity.type
_entity.pdbx_description
1 polymer ?
#
loop_
_entity_poly.entity_id
_entity_poly.type
_entity_poly.pdbx_seq_one_letter_code
_entity_poly.pdbx_strand_id
1 'polypeptide(L)'
;MTNYYKETNTPDASGHITFLYGFDKNNDYICLGGNQGSKLKFSRYKREGANYTFTKIIKKKKYIMEQRFNCFLVPIDYKIGSYDENIPVVSINEINRKHGINVKKASSNESTH
;
A
#
# COMPACT_ATOMS: atom_id res chain seq x y z
N MET A 1 -2.58 5.29 1.52
CA MET A 1 -2.32 5.45 0.07
C MET A 1 -3.29 6.46 -0.49
N THR A 2 -2.81 7.39 -1.32
CA THR A 2 -3.64 8.41 -1.97
C THR A 2 -3.43 8.35 -3.49
N ASN A 3 -4.50 8.53 -4.26
CA ASN A 3 -4.44 8.59 -5.71
C ASN A 3 -4.25 10.05 -6.17
N TYR A 4 -3.28 10.27 -7.04
CA TYR A 4 -2.93 11.59 -7.57
C TYR A 4 -3.10 11.63 -9.08
N TYR A 5 -3.62 12.73 -9.61
CA TYR A 5 -3.50 13.04 -11.04
C TYR A 5 -2.02 13.24 -11.37
N LYS A 6 -1.47 12.44 -12.29
CA LYS A 6 -0.04 12.46 -12.59
C LYS A 6 0.44 13.84 -13.08
N GLU A 7 -0.37 14.50 -13.90
CA GLU A 7 -0.03 15.79 -14.52
C GLU A 7 -0.01 16.94 -13.51
N THR A 8 -1.01 17.00 -12.61
CA THR A 8 -1.19 18.15 -11.70
C THR A 8 -0.69 17.87 -10.28
N ASN A 9 -0.32 16.62 -10.00
CA ASN A 9 0.03 16.14 -8.66
C ASN A 9 -1.06 16.40 -7.60
N THR A 10 -2.32 16.53 -8.02
CA THR A 10 -3.46 16.82 -7.13
C THR A 10 -4.11 15.52 -6.67
N PRO A 11 -4.45 15.34 -5.38
CA PRO A 11 -5.17 14.16 -4.94
C PRO A 11 -6.62 14.18 -5.43
N ASP A 12 -7.18 13.02 -5.77
CA ASP A 12 -8.58 12.89 -6.20
C ASP A 12 -9.54 12.55 -5.04
N ALA A 13 -9.08 12.72 -3.80
CA ALA A 13 -9.75 12.34 -2.55
C ALA A 13 -10.08 10.84 -2.39
N SER A 14 -9.56 9.98 -3.27
CA SER A 14 -9.65 8.53 -3.15
C SER A 14 -8.29 7.90 -2.83
N GLY A 15 -8.32 6.66 -2.34
CA GLY A 15 -7.11 5.99 -1.92
C GLY A 15 -7.39 4.64 -1.29
N HIS A 16 -6.44 4.22 -0.47
CA HIS A 16 -6.49 2.93 0.21
C HIS A 16 -5.81 3.00 1.56
N ILE A 17 -6.41 2.35 2.55
CA ILE A 17 -5.89 2.23 3.92
C ILE A 17 -5.46 0.79 4.13
N THR A 18 -4.27 0.62 4.69
CA THR A 18 -3.69 -0.68 5.06
C THR A 18 -3.06 -0.58 6.43
N PHE A 19 -2.78 -1.73 7.04
CA PHE A 19 -2.10 -1.83 8.32
C PHE A 19 -0.64 -2.22 8.07
N LEU A 20 0.30 -1.39 8.54
CA LEU A 20 1.71 -1.74 8.44
C LEU A 20 2.01 -2.96 9.30
N TYR A 21 2.71 -3.93 8.73
CA TYR A 21 3.19 -5.11 9.44
C TYR A 21 4.71 -5.13 9.57
N GLY A 22 5.42 -4.74 8.50
CA GLY A 22 6.87 -4.90 8.40
C GLY A 22 7.47 -4.10 7.26
N PHE A 23 8.77 -4.27 7.08
CA PHE A 23 9.49 -3.83 5.89
C PHE A 23 9.97 -5.04 5.10
N ASP A 24 10.29 -4.88 3.83
CA ASP A 24 11.07 -5.88 3.10
C ASP A 24 12.56 -5.51 3.04
N LYS A 25 13.36 -6.38 2.43
CA LYS A 25 14.81 -6.17 2.28
C LYS A 25 15.19 -4.92 1.47
N ASN A 26 14.27 -4.37 0.69
CA ASN A 26 14.46 -3.15 -0.09
C ASN A 26 13.94 -1.92 0.67
N ASN A 27 13.58 -2.09 1.95
CA ASN A 27 12.96 -1.07 2.78
C ASN A 27 11.56 -0.65 2.28
N ASP A 28 10.89 -1.45 1.46
CA ASP A 28 9.49 -1.18 1.10
C ASP A 28 8.55 -1.63 2.23
N TYR A 29 7.39 -0.98 2.36
CA TYR A 29 6.39 -1.33 3.36
C TYR A 29 5.72 -2.66 3.00
N ILE A 30 5.56 -3.53 4.00
CA ILE A 30 4.72 -4.71 3.94
C ILE A 30 3.49 -4.44 4.80
N CYS A 31 2.33 -4.36 4.14
CA CYS A 31 1.08 -4.04 4.81
C CYS A 31 0.05 -5.16 4.66
N LEU A 32 -0.74 -5.40 5.70
CA LEU A 32 -1.97 -6.17 5.65
C LEU A 32 -3.09 -5.27 5.15
N GLY A 33 -3.68 -5.61 3.99
CA GLY A 33 -4.74 -4.84 3.37
C GLY A 33 -5.87 -5.73 2.86
N GLY A 34 -7.05 -5.14 2.72
CA GLY A 34 -8.22 -5.78 2.13
C GLY A 34 -8.52 -5.26 0.73
N ASN A 35 -9.58 -5.78 0.10
CA ASN A 35 -10.09 -5.31 -1.21
C ASN A 35 -9.14 -5.46 -2.41
N GLN A 36 -8.06 -6.24 -2.27
CA GLN A 36 -7.14 -6.52 -3.37
C GLN A 36 -7.59 -7.83 -4.06
N GLY A 37 -8.57 -7.72 -4.95
CA GLY A 37 -9.26 -8.88 -5.52
C GLY A 37 -10.16 -9.60 -4.52
N SER A 38 -10.87 -8.83 -3.69
CA SER A 38 -11.79 -9.31 -2.64
C SER A 38 -11.14 -10.23 -1.60
N LYS A 39 -9.86 -9.98 -1.29
CA LYS A 39 -9.08 -10.77 -0.32
C LYS A 39 -8.39 -9.86 0.69
N LEU A 40 -8.14 -10.43 1.86
CA LEU A 40 -7.19 -9.93 2.84
C LEU A 40 -5.84 -10.60 2.58
N LYS A 41 -4.78 -9.82 2.36
CA LYS A 41 -3.41 -10.36 2.17
C LYS A 41 -2.35 -9.36 2.59
N PHE A 42 -1.15 -9.87 2.83
CA PHE A 42 0.04 -9.03 2.92
C PHE A 42 0.53 -8.67 1.53
N SER A 43 0.80 -7.38 1.33
CA SER A 43 1.20 -6.81 0.05
C SER A 43 2.32 -5.79 0.20
N ARG A 44 3.12 -5.64 -0.86
CA ARG A 44 4.19 -4.63 -0.91
C ARG A 44 3.62 -3.26 -1.26
N TYR A 45 4.12 -2.24 -0.58
CA TYR A 45 3.98 -0.85 -0.97
C TYR A 45 5.31 -0.11 -0.89
N LYS A 46 5.70 0.58 -1.95
CA LYS A 46 6.88 1.45 -1.97
C LYS A 46 6.74 2.59 -0.97
N ARG A 47 7.86 2.91 -0.30
CA ARG A 47 7.99 4.12 0.53
C ARG A 47 7.92 5.39 -0.30
N GLU A 48 8.53 5.35 -1.47
CA GLU A 48 8.67 6.49 -2.37
C GLU A 48 8.20 6.16 -3.78
N GLY A 49 7.63 7.18 -4.45
CA GLY A 49 7.13 7.06 -5.81
C GLY A 49 5.79 6.33 -5.95
N ALA A 50 5.47 5.97 -7.19
CA ALA A 50 4.22 5.32 -7.53
C ALA A 50 4.25 3.81 -7.20
N ASN A 51 3.24 3.40 -6.44
CA ASN A 51 2.93 2.01 -6.14
C ASN A 51 2.16 1.35 -7.28
N TYR A 52 1.25 2.11 -7.88
CA TYR A 52 0.45 1.70 -9.02
C TYR A 52 0.11 2.89 -9.90
N THR A 53 0.01 2.66 -11.21
CA THR A 53 -0.39 3.67 -12.20
C THR A 53 -1.55 3.11 -13.01
N PHE A 54 -2.62 3.90 -13.13
CA PHE A 54 -3.83 3.48 -13.83
C PHE A 54 -4.48 4.64 -14.57
N THR A 55 -5.43 4.32 -15.45
CA THR A 55 -6.22 5.32 -16.19
C THR A 55 -7.60 5.44 -15.57
N LYS A 56 -7.99 6.66 -15.17
CA LYS A 56 -9.34 6.99 -14.71
C LYS A 56 -10.08 7.75 -15.81
N ILE A 57 -11.32 7.36 -16.10
CA ILE A 57 -12.16 8.05 -17.10
C ILE A 57 -13.21 8.89 -16.38
N ILE A 58 -13.18 10.21 -16.57
CA ILE A 58 -14.17 11.14 -16.02
C ILE A 58 -14.75 11.95 -17.18
N LYS A 59 -16.08 11.88 -17.37
CA LYS A 59 -16.79 12.59 -18.45
C LYS A 59 -16.12 12.37 -19.84
N LYS A 60 -15.78 11.11 -20.16
CA LYS A 60 -15.09 10.68 -21.40
C LYS A 60 -13.64 11.18 -21.56
N LYS A 61 -13.09 11.93 -20.62
CA LYS A 61 -11.66 12.31 -20.59
C LYS A 61 -10.87 11.28 -19.78
N LYS A 62 -9.68 10.93 -20.27
CA LYS A 62 -8.74 10.01 -19.62
C LYS A 62 -7.75 10.79 -18.77
N TYR A 63 -7.51 10.31 -17.56
CA TYR A 63 -6.54 10.86 -16.63
C TYR A 63 -5.60 9.75 -16.19
N ILE A 64 -4.29 10.00 -16.25
CA ILE A 64 -3.29 9.09 -15.68
C ILE A 64 -3.20 9.37 -14.19
N MET A 65 -3.43 8.33 -13.40
CA MET A 65 -3.41 8.39 -11.95
C MET A 65 -2.21 7.62 -11.40
N GLU A 66 -1.63 8.10 -10.32
CA GLU A 66 -0.61 7.40 -9.56
C GLU A 66 -1.06 7.23 -8.11
N GLN A 67 -1.10 5.98 -7.64
CA GLN A 67 -1.29 5.68 -6.23
C GLN A 67 0.06 5.76 -5.51
N ARG A 68 0.14 6.58 -4.47
CA ARG A 68 1.38 6.81 -3.71
C ARG A 68 1.14 6.66 -2.21
N PHE A 69 2.20 6.35 -1.48
CA PHE A 69 2.19 6.50 -0.04
C PHE A 69 2.04 7.99 0.31
N ASN A 70 1.32 8.29 1.40
CA ASN A 70 1.00 9.67 1.78
C ASN A 70 1.37 9.94 3.23
N CYS A 71 0.82 9.15 4.16
CA CYS A 71 1.05 9.31 5.58
C CYS A 71 0.73 8.01 6.34
N PHE A 72 1.22 7.97 7.57
CA PHE A 72 0.72 7.06 8.59
C PHE A 72 -0.40 7.74 9.37
N LEU A 73 -1.40 6.96 9.76
CA LEU A 73 -2.43 7.38 10.70
C LEU A 73 -2.12 6.71 12.03
N VAL A 74 -1.95 7.52 13.07
CA VAL A 74 -1.61 7.05 14.41
C VAL A 74 -2.70 7.54 15.36
N PRO A 75 -3.24 6.68 16.24
CA PRO A 75 -4.20 7.09 17.26
C PRO A 75 -3.62 8.21 18.14
N ILE A 76 -4.47 9.14 18.58
CA ILE A 76 -4.04 10.33 19.34
C ILE A 76 -3.28 9.98 20.62
N ASP A 77 -3.64 8.88 21.28
CA ASP A 77 -3.03 8.44 22.54
C ASP A 77 -1.83 7.51 22.34
N TYR A 78 -1.43 7.25 21.10
CA TYR A 78 -0.30 6.39 20.82
C TYR A 78 1.02 7.16 21.04
N LYS A 79 1.89 6.64 21.91
CA LYS A 79 3.18 7.29 22.19
C LYS A 79 4.07 7.28 20.95
N ILE A 80 4.30 8.46 20.39
CA ILE A 80 5.26 8.69 19.31
C ILE A 80 6.65 8.26 19.82
N GLY A 81 7.31 7.32 19.12
CA GLY A 81 8.56 6.69 19.55
C GLY A 81 8.46 5.18 19.82
N SER A 82 7.25 4.65 20.03
CA SER A 82 7.02 3.19 20.18
C SER A 82 7.20 2.40 18.87
N TYR A 83 7.28 3.11 17.74
CA TYR A 83 7.12 2.58 16.39
C TYR A 83 8.42 2.05 15.80
N ASP A 84 9.58 2.64 16.11
CA ASP A 84 10.78 2.40 15.31
C ASP A 84 11.58 1.15 15.73
N GLU A 85 11.55 0.75 17.00
CA GLU A 85 12.55 -0.21 17.50
C GLU A 85 12.26 -1.69 17.16
N ASN A 86 11.06 -2.05 16.70
CA ASN A 86 10.66 -3.47 16.58
C ASN A 86 9.89 -3.85 15.30
N ILE A 87 9.84 -3.02 14.26
CA ILE A 87 9.15 -3.40 13.02
C ILE A 87 10.00 -4.45 12.27
N PRO A 88 9.47 -5.65 12.00
CA PRO A 88 10.27 -6.73 11.43
C PRO A 88 10.54 -6.53 9.94
N VAL A 89 11.71 -6.99 9.49
CA VAL A 89 11.99 -7.23 8.07
C VAL A 89 11.43 -8.60 7.68
N VAL A 90 10.54 -8.65 6.68
CA VAL A 90 9.81 -9.86 6.30
C VAL A 90 9.72 -10.05 4.79
N SER A 91 9.55 -11.31 4.38
CA SER A 91 9.18 -11.70 3.02
C SER A 91 7.66 -11.86 2.90
N ILE A 92 7.06 -11.25 1.87
CA ILE A 92 5.61 -11.31 1.61
C ILE A 92 5.13 -12.75 1.44
N ASN A 93 5.90 -13.59 0.77
CA ASN A 93 5.54 -14.99 0.56
C ASN A 93 5.58 -15.77 1.89
N GLU A 94 6.58 -15.51 2.73
CA GLU A 94 6.73 -16.17 4.02
C GLU A 94 5.61 -15.77 4.98
N ILE A 95 5.28 -14.47 5.04
CA ILE A 95 4.26 -13.98 5.97
C ILE A 95 2.85 -14.40 5.55
N ASN A 96 2.52 -14.33 4.25
CA ASN A 96 1.24 -14.85 3.77
C ASN A 96 1.11 -16.34 4.08
N ARG A 97 2.15 -17.16 3.83
CA ARG A 97 2.16 -18.59 4.16
C ARG A 97 2.03 -18.84 5.66
N LYS A 98 2.77 -18.10 6.49
CA LYS A 98 2.74 -18.19 7.96
C LYS A 98 1.34 -17.97 8.51
N HIS A 99 0.58 -17.05 7.89
CA HIS A 99 -0.80 -16.74 8.28
C HIS A 99 -1.86 -17.48 7.46
N GLY A 100 -1.50 -18.53 6.72
CA GLY A 100 -2.46 -19.35 5.97
C GLY A 100 -3.12 -18.65 4.77
N ILE A 101 -2.59 -17.50 4.34
CA ILE A 101 -3.13 -16.73 3.21
C ILE A 101 -2.60 -17.33 1.92
N ASN A 102 -3.47 -18.05 1.21
CA ASN A 102 -3.10 -18.73 -0.04
C ASN A 102 -3.11 -17.76 -1.24
N VAL A 103 -1.96 -17.12 -1.49
CA VAL A 103 -1.70 -16.29 -2.67
C VAL A 103 -0.87 -17.07 -3.69
N LYS A 104 -1.40 -17.23 -4.92
CA LYS A 104 -0.73 -17.97 -6.01
C LYS A 104 0.65 -17.37 -6.37
N LYS A 105 0.85 -16.07 -6.17
CA LYS A 105 2.12 -15.35 -6.29
C LYS A 105 1.95 -13.93 -5.72
N ALA A 106 2.86 -13.48 -4.85
CA ALA A 106 2.90 -12.08 -4.45
C ALA A 106 3.35 -11.22 -5.65
N SER A 107 2.61 -10.15 -5.95
CA SER A 107 3.01 -9.18 -6.97
C SER A 107 4.18 -8.32 -6.47
N SER A 108 4.90 -7.69 -7.39
CA SER A 108 6.00 -6.78 -7.05
C SER A 108 5.49 -5.56 -6.28
N ASN A 109 4.31 -5.04 -6.62
CA ASN A 109 3.55 -4.02 -5.90
C ASN A 109 2.05 -4.28 -6.06
N GLU A 110 1.23 -3.69 -5.20
CA GLU A 110 -0.21 -3.92 -5.20
C GLU A 110 -1.01 -2.77 -5.85
N SER A 111 -2.09 -3.14 -6.55
CA SER A 111 -3.16 -2.22 -6.96
C SER A 111 -4.37 -2.41 -6.06
N THR A 112 -5.05 -1.31 -5.74
CA THR A 112 -6.34 -1.33 -5.04
C THR A 112 -7.44 -0.69 -5.87
N HIS A 113 -7.16 -0.45 -7.15
CA HIS A 113 -8.09 0.00 -8.17
C HIS A 113 -8.52 -1.21 -9.01
#